data_AF-A0A0D2MZN4-F1
#
_entry.id   AF-A0A0D2MZN4-F1
#
_cell.length_a   1.000
_cell.length_b   1.000
_cell.length_c   1.000
_cell.angle_alpha   90.00
_cell.angle_beta   90.00
_cell.angle_gamma   90.00
#
_symmetry.space_group_name_H-M   'P 1'
#
loop_
_entity.id
_entity.type
_entity.pdbx_description
1 polymer ?
#
loop_
_entity_poly.entity_id
_entity_poly.type
_entity_poly.pdbx_seq_one_letter_code
_entity_poly.pdbx_strand_id
1 'polypeptide(L)'
;MPAFYTPTGLGLKAAWKGAELFGDAAAALSGKGAAKAAAASPARARSVEETVASIRADYDRDYFISGDAEMAAYADNCEFSDDFAAFGGAGATQRFKKNVANLGGLLSDVKIDVDSDWAVVDNRLTTNWRFQGVVKGLPWRPLLAAAGSTTHVIDPASGLVVEHQERWKADPAQVVARLLRPARTPPGTAWETFMLSLSAGDVSGM
;
A
#
# COMPACT_ATOMS: atom_id res chain seq x y z
N MET A 1 -24.29 -12.22 -14.48
CA MET A 1 -23.03 -12.93 -14.21
C MET A 1 -21.89 -12.01 -14.64
N PRO A 2 -21.11 -11.40 -13.73
CA PRO A 2 -19.92 -10.68 -14.15
C PRO A 2 -18.74 -11.65 -14.25
N ALA A 3 -18.00 -11.53 -15.34
CA ALA A 3 -16.81 -12.32 -15.64
C ALA A 3 -15.68 -11.98 -14.67
N PHE A 4 -15.07 -13.02 -14.10
CA PHE A 4 -13.82 -12.90 -13.35
C PHE A 4 -12.69 -12.56 -14.33
N TYR A 5 -12.05 -11.41 -14.12
CA TYR A 5 -10.84 -11.02 -14.85
C TYR A 5 -9.64 -11.76 -14.24
N THR A 6 -9.01 -12.64 -15.01
CA THR A 6 -7.75 -13.29 -14.63
C THR A 6 -6.59 -12.42 -15.10
N PRO A 7 -5.71 -11.91 -14.22
CA PRO A 7 -4.51 -11.20 -14.67
C PRO A 7 -3.47 -12.22 -15.15
N THR A 8 -3.37 -12.40 -16.47
CA THR A 8 -2.26 -13.12 -17.11
C THR A 8 -1.20 -12.15 -17.61
N GLY A 9 -0.07 -12.10 -16.91
CA GLY A 9 1.17 -11.51 -17.42
C GLY A 9 2.37 -12.07 -16.66
N LEU A 10 3.08 -13.03 -17.25
CA LEU A 10 4.33 -13.61 -16.71
C LEU A 10 5.36 -12.52 -16.33
N GLY A 11 5.38 -11.39 -17.03
CA GLY A 11 6.26 -10.25 -16.73
C GLY A 11 5.94 -9.52 -15.42
N LEU A 12 4.66 -9.43 -15.03
CA LEU A 12 4.26 -8.77 -13.79
C LEU A 12 4.63 -9.61 -12.57
N LYS A 13 4.51 -10.94 -12.68
CA LYS A 13 5.01 -11.89 -11.67
C LYS A 13 6.54 -11.79 -11.49
N ALA A 14 7.29 -11.54 -12.56
CA ALA A 14 8.74 -11.38 -12.51
C ALA A 14 9.18 -10.07 -11.85
N ALA A 15 8.51 -8.95 -12.16
CA ALA A 15 8.78 -7.66 -11.51
C ALA A 15 8.49 -7.72 -9.99
N TRP A 16 7.42 -8.39 -9.59
CA TRP A 16 7.07 -8.59 -8.19
C TRP A 16 8.05 -9.51 -7.45
N LYS A 17 8.45 -10.63 -8.08
CA LYS A 17 9.53 -11.49 -7.57
C LYS A 17 10.84 -10.71 -7.37
N GLY A 18 11.14 -9.73 -8.23
CA GLY A 18 12.29 -8.84 -8.08
C GLY A 18 12.23 -7.93 -6.85
N ALA A 19 11.04 -7.41 -6.54
CA ALA A 19 10.81 -6.59 -5.33
C ALA A 19 10.89 -7.43 -4.04
N GLU A 20 10.39 -8.67 -4.05
CA GLU A 20 10.53 -9.62 -2.94
C GLU A 20 12.01 -9.98 -2.70
N LEU A 21 12.77 -10.24 -3.76
CA LEU A 21 14.22 -10.53 -3.67
C LEU A 21 15.04 -9.34 -3.16
N PHE A 22 14.66 -8.10 -3.52
CA PHE A 22 15.32 -6.90 -2.99
C PHE A 22 14.97 -6.66 -1.51
N GLY A 23 13.73 -6.95 -1.10
CA GLY A 23 13.30 -6.88 0.29
C GLY A 23 13.97 -7.94 1.19
N ASP A 24 14.10 -9.17 0.71
CA ASP A 24 14.72 -10.28 1.45
C ASP A 24 16.24 -10.10 1.58
N ALA A 25 16.92 -9.58 0.54
CA ALA A 25 18.35 -9.28 0.59
C ALA A 25 18.68 -8.14 1.58
N ALA A 26 17.81 -7.14 1.71
CA ALA A 26 17.96 -6.08 2.71
C ALA A 26 17.68 -6.58 4.15
N ALA A 27 16.78 -7.56 4.32
CA ALA A 27 16.46 -8.14 5.63
C ALA A 27 17.58 -9.04 6.18
N ALA A 28 18.24 -9.83 5.32
CA ALA A 28 19.34 -10.71 5.69
C ALA A 28 20.59 -9.94 6.19
N LEU A 29 20.77 -8.70 5.76
CA LEU A 29 21.83 -7.80 6.24
C LEU A 29 21.51 -7.13 7.59
N SER A 30 20.25 -7.19 8.06
CA SER A 30 19.80 -6.47 9.26
C SER A 30 19.70 -7.31 10.54
N GLY A 31 19.95 -8.63 10.47
CA GLY A 31 20.17 -9.52 11.60
C GLY A 31 19.31 -9.29 12.86
N LYS A 32 17.99 -9.52 12.80
CA LYS A 32 17.16 -9.65 14.02
C LYS A 32 16.12 -10.77 13.88
N GLY A 33 16.18 -11.69 14.85
CA GLY A 33 15.52 -12.99 14.85
C GLY A 33 14.01 -12.99 15.14
N ALA A 34 13.43 -14.17 14.95
CA ALA A 34 12.01 -14.47 15.10
C ALA A 34 11.51 -14.25 16.55
N ALA A 35 10.45 -13.44 16.69
CA ALA A 35 9.69 -13.30 17.93
C ALA A 35 8.47 -14.23 17.91
N LYS A 36 8.25 -14.93 19.02
CA LYS A 36 7.20 -15.93 19.25
C LYS A 36 5.86 -15.25 19.53
N ALA A 37 4.79 -15.67 18.85
CA ALA A 37 3.44 -15.16 19.05
C ALA A 37 2.91 -15.50 20.45
N ALA A 38 2.41 -14.49 21.17
CA ALA A 38 1.72 -14.65 22.43
C ALA A 38 0.20 -14.74 22.18
N ALA A 39 -0.45 -15.74 22.76
CA ALA A 39 -1.91 -15.90 22.69
C ALA A 39 -2.59 -14.85 23.59
N ALA A 40 -3.49 -14.05 23.02
CA ALA A 40 -4.27 -13.04 23.74
C ALA A 40 -5.52 -13.67 24.40
N SER A 41 -5.80 -13.26 25.64
CA SER A 41 -7.08 -13.46 26.34
C SER A 41 -8.24 -12.86 25.53
N PRO A 42 -9.51 -13.30 25.72
CA PRO A 42 -10.62 -12.80 24.92
C PRO A 42 -10.85 -11.32 25.24
N ALA A 43 -10.35 -10.46 24.36
CA ALA A 43 -10.65 -9.05 24.37
C ALA A 43 -12.18 -8.90 24.17
N ARG A 44 -12.77 -7.95 24.89
CA ARG A 44 -14.17 -7.55 24.66
C ARG A 44 -14.36 -7.28 23.16
N ALA A 45 -15.44 -7.83 22.59
CA ALA A 45 -15.82 -7.53 21.21
C ALA A 45 -15.98 -6.02 21.02
N ARG A 46 -15.40 -5.51 19.93
CA ARG A 46 -15.44 -4.09 19.58
C ARG A 46 -16.80 -3.75 18.97
N SER A 47 -17.34 -2.57 19.25
CA SER A 47 -18.53 -2.07 18.54
C SER A 47 -18.19 -1.61 17.12
N VAL A 48 -19.17 -1.59 16.23
CA VAL A 48 -18.97 -1.09 14.85
C VAL A 48 -18.48 0.35 14.87
N GLU A 49 -19.01 1.17 15.77
CA GLU A 49 -18.63 2.57 15.95
C GLU A 49 -17.16 2.72 16.37
N GLU A 50 -16.69 1.90 17.33
CA GLU A 50 -15.28 1.87 17.74
C GLU A 50 -14.34 1.38 16.62
N THR A 51 -14.83 0.49 15.75
CA THR A 51 -14.08 0.00 14.58
C THR A 51 -13.95 1.09 13.53
N VAL A 52 -15.05 1.74 13.16
CA VAL A 52 -15.05 2.87 12.21
C VAL A 52 -14.17 4.01 12.73
N ALA A 53 -14.29 4.38 14.00
CA ALA A 53 -13.47 5.43 14.60
C ALA A 53 -11.97 5.12 14.54
N SER A 54 -11.59 3.86 14.75
CA SER A 54 -10.20 3.42 14.67
C SER A 54 -9.67 3.40 13.25
N ILE A 55 -10.45 2.93 12.28
CA ILE A 55 -10.08 2.96 10.86
C ILE A 55 -9.89 4.41 10.40
N ARG A 56 -10.80 5.31 10.82
CA ARG A 56 -10.67 6.74 10.54
C ARG A 56 -9.41 7.34 11.14
N ALA A 57 -9.10 7.02 12.38
CA ALA A 57 -7.88 7.49 13.04
C ALA A 57 -6.60 7.00 12.34
N ASP A 58 -6.61 5.81 11.72
CA ASP A 58 -5.52 5.35 10.87
C ASP A 58 -5.46 6.21 9.59
N TYR A 59 -6.59 6.47 8.91
CA TYR A 59 -6.63 7.33 7.72
C TYR A 59 -6.16 8.77 8.00
N ASP A 60 -6.46 9.34 9.15
CA ASP A 60 -6.01 10.68 9.57
C ASP A 60 -4.48 10.76 9.77
N ARG A 61 -3.77 9.61 9.80
CA ARG A 61 -2.30 9.51 9.85
C ARG A 61 -1.68 9.25 8.47
N ASP A 62 -2.49 9.33 7.42
CA ASP A 62 -2.11 9.02 6.05
C ASP A 62 -1.52 7.61 5.91
N TYR A 63 -2.01 6.65 6.73
CA TYR A 63 -1.35 5.35 6.91
C TYR A 63 -1.10 4.60 5.60
N PHE A 64 -1.99 4.78 4.61
CA PHE A 64 -1.91 4.18 3.28
C PHE A 64 -0.60 4.50 2.53
N ILE A 65 0.08 5.55 2.97
CA ILE A 65 1.31 6.01 2.36
C ILE A 65 2.39 6.14 3.43
N SER A 66 2.12 6.72 4.59
CA SER A 66 3.12 6.87 5.65
C SER A 66 3.55 5.51 6.24
N GLY A 67 2.66 4.51 6.18
CA GLY A 67 2.74 3.28 6.94
C GLY A 67 2.67 3.46 8.45
N ASP A 68 2.40 4.68 8.92
CA ASP A 68 2.11 4.99 10.30
C ASP A 68 0.63 4.66 10.58
N ALA A 69 0.40 3.41 10.93
CA ALA A 69 -0.91 2.86 11.22
C ALA A 69 -0.86 2.16 12.58
N GLU A 70 -1.88 2.33 13.42
CA GLU A 70 -2.06 1.45 14.56
C GLU A 70 -2.68 0.13 14.09
N MET A 71 -3.69 0.19 13.22
CA MET A 71 -4.50 -0.94 12.77
C MET A 71 -5.10 -1.75 13.92
N ALA A 72 -5.43 -1.07 15.02
CA ALA A 72 -5.95 -1.69 16.24
C ALA A 72 -7.32 -2.37 16.07
N ALA A 73 -8.04 -2.04 14.99
CA ALA A 73 -9.33 -2.64 14.65
C ALA A 73 -9.22 -3.86 13.72
N TYR A 74 -8.02 -4.25 13.30
CA TYR A 74 -7.82 -5.38 12.39
C TYR A 74 -7.52 -6.66 13.16
N ALA A 75 -8.12 -7.77 12.71
CA ALA A 75 -7.73 -9.08 13.20
C ALA A 75 -6.27 -9.37 12.83
N ASP A 76 -5.54 -10.10 13.68
CA ASP A 76 -4.14 -10.46 13.39
C ASP A 76 -4.01 -11.24 12.06
N ASN A 77 -5.03 -12.05 11.77
CA ASN A 77 -5.15 -12.86 10.57
C ASN A 77 -6.02 -12.24 9.45
N CYS A 78 -6.24 -10.92 9.45
CA CYS A 78 -6.99 -10.23 8.42
C CYS A 78 -6.49 -10.60 7.01
N GLU A 79 -7.42 -10.85 6.09
CA GLU A 79 -7.11 -11.05 4.68
C GLU A 79 -6.96 -9.70 3.98
N PHE A 80 -5.84 -9.50 3.30
CA PHE A 80 -5.55 -8.31 2.51
C PHE A 80 -5.53 -8.69 1.03
N SER A 81 -6.23 -7.92 0.20
CA SER A 81 -6.22 -8.12 -1.24
C SER A 81 -6.32 -6.81 -1.99
N ASP A 82 -5.67 -6.77 -3.15
CA ASP A 82 -5.79 -5.73 -4.16
C ASP A 82 -5.92 -6.38 -5.56
N ASP A 83 -5.97 -5.57 -6.62
CA ASP A 83 -6.09 -6.09 -8.00
C ASP A 83 -4.85 -6.84 -8.51
N PHE A 84 -3.74 -6.84 -7.75
CA PHE A 84 -2.45 -7.45 -8.09
C PHE A 84 -2.13 -8.69 -7.23
N ALA A 85 -2.51 -8.70 -5.96
CA ALA A 85 -2.11 -9.69 -4.97
C ALA A 85 -3.15 -9.87 -3.84
N ALA A 86 -3.07 -11.03 -3.17
CA ALA A 86 -3.81 -11.30 -1.96
C ALA A 86 -2.97 -12.10 -0.97
N PHE A 87 -3.15 -11.86 0.34
CA PHE A 87 -2.51 -12.61 1.41
C PHE A 87 -3.29 -12.53 2.72
N GLY A 88 -3.07 -13.48 3.62
CA GLY A 88 -3.70 -13.53 4.94
C GLY A 88 -2.96 -14.46 5.89
N GLY A 89 -3.61 -14.85 7.00
CA GLY A 89 -3.05 -15.73 8.02
C GLY A 89 -2.39 -14.98 9.19
N ALA A 90 -1.95 -15.71 10.22
CA ALA A 90 -1.41 -15.11 11.45
C ALA A 90 -0.27 -14.11 11.16
N GLY A 91 -0.33 -12.94 11.79
CA GLY A 91 0.61 -11.84 11.58
C GLY A 91 0.42 -11.07 10.27
N ALA A 92 -0.63 -11.33 9.48
CA ALA A 92 -0.88 -10.64 8.21
C ALA A 92 -1.04 -9.13 8.40
N THR A 93 -1.69 -8.69 9.48
CA THR A 93 -1.85 -7.26 9.78
C THR A 93 -0.49 -6.59 10.00
N GLN A 94 0.42 -7.22 10.74
CA GLN A 94 1.78 -6.68 10.91
C GLN A 94 2.58 -6.66 9.62
N ARG A 95 2.41 -7.69 8.78
CA ARG A 95 3.03 -7.73 7.44
C ARG A 95 2.51 -6.58 6.57
N PHE A 96 1.21 -6.34 6.57
CA PHE A 96 0.61 -5.23 5.82
C PHE A 96 1.16 -3.88 6.30
N LYS A 97 1.18 -3.60 7.62
CA LYS A 97 1.79 -2.40 8.20
C LYS A 97 3.22 -2.17 7.69
N LYS A 98 4.05 -3.22 7.74
CA LYS A 98 5.43 -3.16 7.25
C LYS A 98 5.51 -2.84 5.77
N ASN A 99 4.68 -3.47 4.93
CA ASN A 99 4.67 -3.22 3.49
C ASN A 99 4.32 -1.77 3.16
N VAL A 100 3.31 -1.22 3.83
CA VAL A 100 2.90 0.16 3.62
C VAL A 100 3.96 1.14 4.12
N ALA A 101 4.60 0.87 5.27
CA ALA A 101 5.72 1.68 5.77
C ALA A 101 6.93 1.68 4.83
N ASN A 102 7.24 0.54 4.21
CA ASN A 102 8.29 0.46 3.19
C ASN A 102 7.96 1.34 1.98
N LEU A 103 6.70 1.31 1.51
CA LEU A 103 6.25 2.17 0.41
C LEU A 103 6.36 3.65 0.79
N GLY A 104 5.98 4.02 2.02
CA GLY A 104 6.10 5.39 2.52
C GLY A 104 7.50 5.95 2.57
N GLY A 105 8.46 5.13 2.98
CA GLY A 105 9.87 5.49 2.95
C GLY A 105 10.36 5.90 1.55
N LEU A 106 9.74 5.35 0.50
CA LEU A 106 10.09 5.62 -0.90
C LEU A 106 9.36 6.82 -1.52
N LEU A 107 8.43 7.48 -0.82
CA LEU A 107 7.63 8.57 -1.37
C LEU A 107 7.95 9.93 -0.72
N SER A 108 7.88 11.00 -1.51
CA SER A 108 7.96 12.42 -1.10
C SER A 108 6.76 13.18 -1.66
N ASP A 109 6.51 14.40 -1.16
CA ASP A 109 5.44 15.28 -1.65
C ASP A 109 4.08 14.59 -1.70
N VAL A 110 3.82 13.78 -0.68
CA VAL A 110 2.65 12.91 -0.58
C VAL A 110 1.40 13.76 -0.37
N LYS A 111 0.34 13.42 -1.11
CA LYS A 111 -1.00 13.94 -0.88
C LYS A 111 -1.99 12.78 -0.94
N ILE A 112 -2.90 12.74 0.01
CA ILE A 112 -4.00 11.80 0.05
C ILE A 112 -5.30 12.55 0.30
N ASP A 113 -6.31 12.19 -0.47
CA ASP A 113 -7.67 12.66 -0.30
C ASP A 113 -8.55 11.43 -0.06
N VAL A 114 -9.17 11.37 1.11
CA VAL A 114 -10.14 10.34 1.47
C VAL A 114 -11.54 10.94 1.41
N ASP A 115 -12.38 10.38 0.56
CA ASP A 115 -13.77 10.81 0.35
C ASP A 115 -14.70 9.66 0.70
N SER A 116 -15.13 9.64 1.96
CA SER A 116 -15.87 8.54 2.56
C SER A 116 -16.98 9.07 3.46
N ASP A 117 -18.16 8.48 3.37
CA ASP A 117 -19.30 8.79 4.24
C ASP A 117 -19.21 8.12 5.63
N TRP A 118 -18.20 7.25 5.81
CA TRP A 118 -17.97 6.45 7.01
C TRP A 118 -19.16 5.56 7.40
N ALA A 119 -20.08 5.32 6.46
CA ALA A 119 -21.24 4.48 6.69
C ALA A 119 -20.85 2.99 6.61
N VAL A 120 -21.47 2.19 7.47
CA VAL A 120 -21.34 0.72 7.44
C VAL A 120 -22.64 0.15 6.91
N VAL A 121 -22.55 -0.63 5.83
CA VAL A 121 -23.67 -1.33 5.21
C VAL A 121 -23.30 -2.80 5.12
N ASP A 122 -24.15 -3.69 5.63
CA ASP A 122 -23.92 -5.15 5.64
C ASP A 122 -22.54 -5.55 6.19
N ASN A 123 -22.16 -4.94 7.32
CA ASN A 123 -20.85 -5.09 7.97
C ASN A 123 -19.65 -4.69 7.10
N ARG A 124 -19.86 -3.83 6.09
CA ARG A 124 -18.81 -3.33 5.22
C ARG A 124 -18.70 -1.82 5.32
N LEU A 125 -17.50 -1.34 5.63
CA LEU A 125 -17.14 0.07 5.50
C LEU A 125 -16.39 0.24 4.17
N THR A 126 -16.87 1.12 3.30
CA THR A 126 -16.17 1.44 2.05
C THR A 126 -15.62 2.86 2.10
N THR A 127 -14.33 2.99 1.83
CA THR A 127 -13.65 4.29 1.78
C THR A 127 -13.09 4.54 0.39
N ASN A 128 -13.39 5.69 -0.21
CA ASN A 128 -12.75 6.08 -1.47
C ASN A 128 -11.52 6.92 -1.19
N TRP A 129 -10.48 6.72 -1.98
CA TRP A 129 -9.22 7.43 -1.81
C TRP A 129 -8.62 7.82 -3.15
N ARG A 130 -7.81 8.87 -3.11
CA ARG A 130 -6.89 9.26 -4.18
C ARG A 130 -5.58 9.60 -3.52
N PHE A 131 -4.49 9.13 -4.08
CA PHE A 131 -3.18 9.54 -3.63
C PHE A 131 -2.24 9.91 -4.76
N GLN A 132 -1.25 10.72 -4.41
CA GLN A 132 -0.08 10.95 -5.22
C GLN A 132 1.16 11.07 -4.34
N GLY A 133 2.31 10.66 -4.87
CA GLY A 133 3.61 10.82 -4.25
C GLY A 133 4.72 10.73 -5.30
N VAL A 134 5.80 11.45 -5.05
CA VAL A 134 7.01 11.42 -5.87
C VAL A 134 7.93 10.31 -5.38
N VAL A 135 8.27 9.37 -6.26
CA VAL A 135 9.15 8.24 -5.93
C VAL A 135 10.59 8.72 -5.77
N LYS A 136 11.14 8.50 -4.57
CA LYS A 136 12.53 8.75 -4.20
C LYS A 136 13.43 7.64 -4.74
N GLY A 137 14.72 7.96 -4.93
CA GLY A 137 15.72 6.97 -5.37
C GLY A 137 15.75 6.71 -6.88
N LEU A 138 14.72 7.13 -7.62
CA LEU A 138 14.74 7.18 -9.08
C LEU A 138 15.10 8.59 -9.56
N PRO A 139 16.10 8.77 -10.44
CA PRO A 139 16.58 10.10 -10.79
C PRO A 139 15.59 10.98 -11.55
N TRP A 140 14.67 10.37 -12.31
CA TRP A 140 13.59 11.09 -13.00
C TRP A 140 12.36 11.36 -12.10
N ARG A 141 12.46 11.01 -10.80
CA ARG A 141 11.48 11.31 -9.75
C ARG A 141 10.02 11.06 -10.18
N PRO A 142 9.64 9.86 -10.68
CA PRO A 142 8.31 9.68 -11.27
C PRO A 142 7.19 9.95 -10.25
N LEU A 143 6.07 10.46 -10.76
CA LEU A 143 4.86 10.66 -9.96
C LEU A 143 4.07 9.35 -9.92
N LEU A 144 3.99 8.73 -8.75
CA LEU A 144 3.05 7.65 -8.49
C LEU A 144 1.73 8.28 -8.06
N ALA A 145 0.66 8.07 -8.83
CA ALA A 145 -0.67 8.56 -8.51
C ALA A 145 -1.71 7.52 -8.86
N ALA A 146 -2.59 7.23 -7.90
CA ALA A 146 -3.68 6.28 -8.06
C ALA A 146 -4.94 6.76 -7.33
N ALA A 147 -6.06 6.18 -7.71
CA ALA A 147 -7.35 6.38 -7.06
C ALA A 147 -8.03 5.03 -6.95
N GLY A 148 -8.83 4.86 -5.91
CA GLY A 148 -9.41 3.57 -5.62
C GLY A 148 -10.46 3.64 -4.54
N SER A 149 -10.82 2.46 -4.06
CA SER A 149 -11.64 2.28 -2.87
C SER A 149 -11.10 1.11 -2.06
N THR A 150 -11.27 1.19 -0.75
CA THR A 150 -10.99 0.11 0.18
C THR A 150 -12.29 -0.32 0.83
N THR A 151 -12.54 -1.63 0.88
CA THR A 151 -13.65 -2.22 1.61
C THR A 151 -13.11 -2.96 2.83
N HIS A 152 -13.53 -2.54 4.01
CA HIS A 152 -13.24 -3.20 5.28
C HIS A 152 -14.44 -4.06 5.67
N VAL A 153 -14.28 -5.39 5.69
CA VAL A 153 -15.31 -6.32 6.14
C VAL A 153 -15.13 -6.55 7.63
N ILE A 154 -16.16 -6.21 8.40
CA ILE A 154 -16.17 -6.28 9.85
C ILE A 154 -16.87 -7.57 10.26
N ASP A 155 -16.21 -8.39 11.07
CA ASP A 155 -16.85 -9.56 11.67
C ASP A 155 -17.80 -9.12 12.80
N PRO A 156 -19.11 -9.42 12.74
CA PRO A 156 -20.07 -8.96 13.74
C PRO A 156 -19.87 -9.59 15.13
N ALA A 157 -19.17 -10.73 15.23
CA ALA A 157 -18.93 -11.41 16.50
C ALA A 157 -17.79 -10.75 17.30
N SER A 158 -16.68 -10.43 16.64
CA SER A 158 -15.50 -9.80 17.26
C SER A 158 -15.49 -8.28 17.15
N GLY A 159 -16.19 -7.72 16.15
CA GLY A 159 -16.11 -6.32 15.75
C GLY A 159 -14.85 -5.95 14.99
N LEU A 160 -13.98 -6.91 14.66
CA LEU A 160 -12.70 -6.64 13.99
C LEU A 160 -12.84 -6.69 12.47
N VAL A 161 -11.97 -5.97 11.78
CA VAL A 161 -11.79 -6.10 10.34
C VAL A 161 -11.10 -7.43 10.05
N VAL A 162 -11.79 -8.29 9.30
CA VAL A 162 -11.30 -9.61 8.89
C VAL A 162 -10.90 -9.66 7.43
N GLU A 163 -11.38 -8.72 6.61
CA GLU A 163 -10.95 -8.55 5.23
C GLU A 163 -10.73 -7.06 4.91
N HIS A 164 -9.66 -6.79 4.18
CA HIS A 164 -9.29 -5.50 3.64
C HIS A 164 -9.11 -5.68 2.13
N GLN A 165 -10.07 -5.16 1.36
CA GLN A 165 -10.09 -5.32 -0.10
C GLN A 165 -9.91 -3.98 -0.79
N GLU A 166 -8.81 -3.80 -1.50
CA GLU A 166 -8.54 -2.62 -2.31
C GLU A 166 -8.95 -2.83 -3.76
N ARG A 167 -9.52 -1.79 -4.36
CA ARG A 167 -9.86 -1.75 -5.79
C ARG A 167 -9.28 -0.50 -6.40
N TRP A 168 -8.45 -0.67 -7.42
CA TRP A 168 -7.77 0.42 -8.09
C TRP A 168 -8.59 0.84 -9.31
N LYS A 169 -8.83 2.14 -9.47
CA LYS A 169 -9.49 2.70 -10.67
C LYS A 169 -8.56 2.74 -11.87
N ALA A 170 -7.25 2.67 -11.65
CA ALA A 170 -6.24 2.70 -12.70
C ALA A 170 -5.89 1.28 -13.14
N ASP A 171 -5.72 1.10 -14.45
CA ASP A 171 -5.17 -0.14 -15.00
C ASP A 171 -3.72 -0.34 -14.51
N PRO A 172 -3.38 -1.55 -14.01
CA PRO A 172 -2.03 -1.95 -13.61
C PRO A 172 -0.91 -1.51 -14.57
N ALA A 173 -1.08 -1.73 -15.88
CA ALA A 173 -0.05 -1.41 -16.87
C ALA A 173 0.11 0.10 -17.04
N GLN A 174 -0.98 0.87 -16.89
CA GLN A 174 -0.89 2.34 -16.90
C GLN A 174 -0.13 2.89 -15.69
N VAL A 175 -0.27 2.28 -14.51
CA VAL A 175 0.51 2.67 -13.31
C VAL A 175 2.00 2.44 -13.57
N VAL A 176 2.36 1.25 -14.07
CA VAL A 176 3.76 0.92 -14.41
C VAL A 176 4.31 1.85 -15.50
N ALA A 177 3.54 2.13 -16.55
CA ALA A 177 3.98 3.02 -17.63
C ALA A 177 4.22 4.46 -17.14
N ARG A 178 3.49 4.94 -16.13
CA ARG A 178 3.72 6.25 -15.51
C ARG A 178 5.01 6.31 -14.70
N LEU A 179 5.39 5.20 -14.06
CA LEU A 179 6.67 5.13 -13.33
C LEU A 179 7.89 5.29 -14.24
N LEU A 180 7.75 5.05 -15.54
CA LEU A 180 8.81 5.26 -16.54
C LEU A 180 8.90 6.71 -17.06
N ARG A 181 7.97 7.59 -16.66
CA ARG A 181 7.94 8.99 -17.11
C ARG A 181 8.46 9.90 -16.00
N PRO A 182 9.25 10.95 -16.33
CA PRO A 182 9.67 11.93 -15.34
C PRO A 182 8.47 12.60 -14.66
N ALA A 183 8.58 12.94 -13.37
CA ALA A 183 7.63 13.91 -12.81
C ALA A 183 7.75 15.23 -13.57
N ARG A 184 6.66 16.00 -13.57
CA ARG A 184 6.64 17.36 -14.12
C ARG A 184 7.54 18.34 -13.35
N THR A 185 8.12 17.92 -12.24
CA THR A 185 9.03 18.73 -11.41
C THR A 185 10.46 18.61 -11.95
N PRO A 186 11.12 19.72 -12.31
CA PRO A 186 12.52 19.70 -12.73
C PRO A 186 13.44 19.09 -11.65
N PRO A 187 14.57 18.48 -12.04
CA PRO A 187 15.60 18.02 -11.11
C PRO A 187 16.01 19.11 -10.12
N GLY A 188 16.14 18.77 -8.84
CA GLY A 188 16.57 19.70 -7.79
C GLY A 188 18.08 19.75 -7.59
N THR A 189 18.82 18.78 -8.14
CA THR A 189 20.28 18.67 -8.00
C THR A 189 20.97 18.31 -9.32
N ALA A 190 22.26 18.65 -9.44
CA ALA A 190 23.07 18.33 -10.63
C ALA A 190 23.19 16.81 -10.87
N TRP A 191 23.19 16.01 -9.81
CA TRP A 191 23.20 14.55 -9.90
C TRP A 191 21.91 14.01 -10.52
N GLU A 192 20.76 14.54 -10.13
CA GLU A 192 19.46 14.18 -10.71
C GLU A 192 19.37 14.60 -12.19
N THR A 193 19.88 15.78 -12.55
CA THR A 193 19.96 16.24 -13.94
C THR A 193 20.80 15.30 -14.79
N PHE A 194 22.00 14.95 -14.33
CA PHE A 194 22.89 14.03 -15.04
C PHE A 194 22.24 12.66 -15.29
N MET A 195 21.61 12.10 -14.26
CA MET A 195 20.95 10.81 -14.37
C MET A 195 19.67 10.86 -15.22
N LEU A 196 18.96 11.99 -15.25
CA LEU A 196 17.84 12.21 -16.17
C LEU A 196 18.34 12.23 -17.63
N SER A 197 19.44 12.95 -17.92
CA SER A 197 20.10 12.94 -19.22
C SER A 197 20.52 11.52 -19.64
N LEU A 198 21.15 10.76 -18.74
CA LEU A 198 21.50 9.36 -18.99
C LEU A 198 20.27 8.50 -19.32
N SER A 199 19.15 8.68 -18.62
CA SER A 199 17.91 7.95 -18.89
C SER A 199 17.29 8.30 -20.25
N ALA A 200 17.56 9.51 -20.76
CA ALA A 200 17.15 9.96 -22.09
C ALA A 200 18.12 9.54 -23.20
N GLY A 201 19.17 8.78 -22.88
CA GLY A 201 20.21 8.38 -23.84
C GLY A 201 21.23 9.49 -24.13
N ASP A 202 21.17 10.60 -23.39
CA ASP A 202 22.17 11.65 -23.45
C ASP A 202 23.29 11.38 -22.44
N VAL A 203 24.40 10.85 -22.96
CA VAL A 203 25.64 10.60 -22.21
C VAL A 203 26.49 11.86 -22.00
N SER A 204 26.11 13.00 -22.59
CA SER A 204 26.89 14.24 -22.52
C SER A 204 26.47 15.16 -21.38
N GLY A 205 25.27 15.00 -20.82
CA GLY A 205 24.84 15.71 -19.62
C GLY A 205 24.80 17.24 -19.80
N MET A 206 24.47 17.71 -21.02
CA MET A 206 24.28 19.13 -21.36
C MET A 206 22.87 19.37 -21.89
#